data_AF-A0A7R9ZKW5-F1
#
_entry.id   AF-A0A7R9ZKW5-F1
#
_cell.length_a   1.000
_cell.length_b   1.000
_cell.length_c   1.000
_cell.angle_alpha   90.00
_cell.angle_beta   90.00
_cell.angle_gamma   90.00
#
_symmetry.space_group_name_H-M   'P 1'
#
loop_
_entity.id
_entity.type
_entity.pdbx_description
1 polymer ?
#
loop_
_entity_poly.entity_id
_entity_poly.type
_entity_poly.pdbx_seq_one_letter_code
_entity_poly.pdbx_strand_id
1 'polypeptide(L)'
;ASLGPYSLRPTLPIALIAGGETTVSLPSDHGLGGRNQELALAAAVRMHALDMRNVVLASVGTDGTDGPTDAAGGVVDGTTVTGDLKAALAAMNGHDAYPYLAALDAGDMPPPLIKTGPTGTNVADICVTLIQ
;
A
#
# COMPACT_ATOMS: atom_id res chain seq x y z
N ALA A 1 -12.31 -19.57 -19.83
CA ALA A 1 -11.21 -18.71 -20.30
C ALA A 1 -9.93 -19.54 -20.29
N SER A 2 -9.24 -19.69 -21.42
CA SER A 2 -7.98 -20.46 -21.48
C SER A 2 -6.87 -19.69 -20.80
N LEU A 3 -6.33 -20.26 -19.73
CA LEU A 3 -5.13 -19.75 -19.07
C LEU A 3 -3.95 -19.92 -20.03
N GLY A 4 -3.17 -18.86 -20.27
CA GLY A 4 -2.01 -18.87 -21.15
C GLY A 4 -0.89 -19.84 -20.70
N PRO A 5 0.26 -19.88 -21.38
CA PRO A 5 1.33 -20.86 -21.15
C PRO A 5 1.95 -20.84 -19.73
N TYR A 6 1.60 -19.85 -18.91
CA TYR A 6 2.03 -19.69 -17.52
C TYR A 6 0.86 -19.82 -16.54
N SER A 7 0.09 -20.90 -16.66
CA SER A 7 -0.99 -21.20 -15.72
C SER A 7 -0.41 -21.64 -14.38
N LEU A 8 -0.24 -20.71 -13.45
CA LEU A 8 0.04 -21.03 -12.06
C LEU A 8 -1.23 -21.62 -11.41
N ARG A 9 -1.07 -22.74 -10.68
CA ARG A 9 -2.08 -23.27 -9.74
C ARG A 9 -1.52 -23.16 -8.33
N PRO A 10 -1.38 -21.95 -7.79
CA PRO A 10 -0.70 -21.79 -6.52
C PRO A 10 -1.62 -22.25 -5.39
N THR A 11 -1.06 -23.01 -4.44
CA THR A 11 -1.70 -23.36 -3.17
C THR A 11 -1.23 -22.39 -2.11
N LEU A 12 -2.10 -22.02 -1.18
CA LEU A 12 -1.72 -21.20 -0.02
C LEU A 12 -0.69 -21.91 0.87
N PRO A 13 0.23 -21.17 1.51
CA PRO A 13 0.41 -19.71 1.44
C PRO A 13 1.14 -19.26 0.16
N ILE A 14 0.80 -18.06 -0.34
CA ILE A 14 1.41 -17.50 -1.57
C ILE A 14 1.94 -16.09 -1.34
N ALA A 15 2.99 -15.74 -2.07
CA ALA A 15 3.51 -14.39 -2.20
C ALA A 15 3.41 -13.94 -3.66
N LEU A 16 2.69 -12.86 -3.90
CA LEU A 16 2.64 -12.18 -5.19
C LEU A 16 3.63 -11.02 -5.16
N ILE A 17 4.51 -10.95 -6.14
CA ILE A 17 5.51 -9.89 -6.27
C ILE A 17 5.25 -9.17 -7.59
N ALA A 18 5.08 -7.86 -7.53
CA ALA A 18 4.97 -6.98 -8.67
C ALA A 18 6.04 -5.88 -8.56
N GLY A 19 6.54 -5.43 -9.70
CA GLY A 19 7.48 -4.31 -9.79
C GLY A 19 7.10 -3.41 -10.96
N GLY A 20 7.47 -2.15 -10.85
CA GLY A 20 7.17 -1.14 -11.86
C GLY A 20 7.31 0.26 -11.28
N GLU A 21 6.69 1.23 -11.94
CA GLU A 21 6.65 2.60 -11.47
C GLU A 21 5.24 3.14 -11.68
N THR A 22 4.45 3.17 -10.61
CA THR A 22 3.08 3.67 -10.70
C THR A 22 3.07 5.21 -10.71
N THR A 23 1.94 5.79 -11.09
CA THR A 23 1.77 7.25 -11.07
C THR A 23 0.43 7.61 -10.47
N VAL A 24 0.38 8.71 -9.73
CA VAL A 24 -0.86 9.29 -9.19
C VAL A 24 -1.16 10.56 -9.97
N SER A 25 -2.39 10.69 -10.47
CA SER A 25 -2.85 11.92 -11.13
C SER A 25 -3.40 12.87 -10.08
N LEU A 26 -2.68 13.96 -9.82
CA LEU A 26 -3.01 14.90 -8.75
C LEU A 26 -3.77 16.13 -9.31
N PRO A 27 -4.89 16.55 -8.69
CA PRO A 27 -5.49 17.86 -8.90
C PRO A 27 -4.62 18.97 -8.30
N SER A 28 -4.92 20.24 -8.56
CA SER A 28 -4.16 21.36 -7.99
C SER A 28 -4.29 21.51 -6.47
N ASP A 29 -5.39 21.02 -5.90
CA ASP A 29 -5.65 21.00 -4.47
C ASP A 29 -5.64 19.53 -4.01
N HIS A 30 -4.50 19.09 -3.48
CA HIS A 30 -4.24 17.72 -3.10
C HIS A 30 -3.51 17.65 -1.76
N GLY A 31 -3.71 16.55 -1.04
CA GLY A 31 -3.06 16.27 0.23
C GLY A 31 -1.61 15.79 0.09
N LEU A 32 -1.10 15.20 1.17
CA LEU A 32 0.25 14.66 1.24
C LEU A 32 0.26 13.13 1.09
N GLY A 33 1.09 12.63 0.20
CA GLY A 33 1.22 11.19 -0.04
C GLY A 33 2.17 10.88 -1.18
N GLY A 34 2.24 9.59 -1.52
CA GLY A 34 2.99 9.08 -2.65
C GLY A 34 2.30 7.86 -3.26
N ARG A 35 2.81 7.42 -4.41
CA ARG A 35 2.19 6.37 -5.23
C ARG A 35 2.11 5.02 -4.50
N ASN A 36 3.10 4.71 -3.68
CA ASN A 36 3.13 3.46 -2.90
C ASN A 36 2.18 3.54 -1.69
N GLN A 37 2.11 4.69 -1.03
CA GLN A 37 1.16 4.95 0.06
C GLN A 37 -0.29 4.94 -0.41
N GLU A 38 -0.57 5.52 -1.57
CA GLU A 38 -1.89 5.50 -2.22
C GLU A 38 -2.32 4.07 -2.56
N LEU A 39 -1.41 3.26 -3.13
CA LEU A 39 -1.68 1.85 -3.39
C LEU A 39 -1.97 1.09 -2.10
N ALA A 40 -1.20 1.33 -1.04
CA ALA A 40 -1.40 0.72 0.26
C ALA A 40 -2.77 1.10 0.86
N LEU A 41 -3.12 2.38 0.91
CA LEU A 41 -4.41 2.84 1.43
C LEU A 41 -5.60 2.26 0.62
N ALA A 42 -5.51 2.29 -0.71
CA ALA A 42 -6.54 1.72 -1.58
C ALA A 42 -6.72 0.20 -1.35
N ALA A 43 -5.61 -0.52 -1.17
CA ALA A 43 -5.63 -1.95 -0.84
C ALA A 43 -6.29 -2.19 0.53
N ALA A 44 -5.94 -1.41 1.56
CA ALA A 44 -6.52 -1.52 2.89
C ALA A 44 -8.05 -1.33 2.88
N VAL A 45 -8.53 -0.29 2.18
CA VAL A 45 -9.96 -0.03 1.97
C VAL A 45 -10.64 -1.22 1.30
N ARG A 46 -10.01 -1.77 0.24
CA ARG A 46 -10.60 -2.90 -0.50
C ARG A 46 -10.60 -4.20 0.31
N MET A 47 -9.53 -4.50 1.03
CA MET A 47 -9.42 -5.67 1.88
C MET A 47 -10.42 -5.61 3.03
N HIS A 48 -10.60 -4.43 3.65
CA HIS A 48 -11.64 -4.20 4.66
C HIS A 48 -13.04 -4.48 4.11
N ALA A 49 -13.37 -3.92 2.94
CA ALA A 49 -14.69 -4.09 2.31
C ALA A 49 -15.01 -5.54 1.92
N LEU A 50 -13.97 -6.36 1.70
CA LEU A 50 -14.10 -7.78 1.35
C LEU A 50 -13.87 -8.73 2.54
N ASP A 51 -13.68 -8.20 3.76
CA ASP A 51 -13.36 -8.96 4.97
C ASP A 51 -12.13 -9.88 4.81
N MET A 52 -11.11 -9.42 4.09
CA MET A 52 -9.88 -10.18 3.80
C MET A 52 -8.88 -10.04 4.95
N ARG A 53 -8.98 -10.91 5.97
CA ARG A 53 -8.13 -10.87 7.18
C ARG A 53 -6.78 -11.60 7.05
N ASN A 54 -6.61 -12.37 5.99
CA ASN A 54 -5.46 -13.24 5.75
C ASN A 54 -4.54 -12.70 4.64
N VAL A 55 -4.64 -11.40 4.35
CA VAL A 55 -3.87 -10.74 3.29
C VAL A 55 -3.16 -9.52 3.86
N VAL A 56 -1.87 -9.41 3.54
CA VAL A 56 -1.05 -8.22 3.79
C VAL A 56 -0.43 -7.78 2.47
N LEU A 57 -0.39 -6.47 2.23
CA LEU A 57 0.24 -5.84 1.08
C LEU A 57 1.24 -4.80 1.58
N ALA A 58 2.46 -4.83 1.02
CA ALA A 58 3.45 -3.79 1.18
C ALA A 58 3.85 -3.24 -0.19
N SER A 59 3.86 -1.92 -0.35
CA SER A 59 4.37 -1.24 -1.55
C SER A 59 5.46 -0.26 -1.13
N VAL A 60 6.61 -0.30 -1.82
CA VAL A 60 7.83 0.41 -1.41
C VAL A 60 8.58 0.96 -2.62
N GLY A 61 8.89 2.26 -2.59
CA GLY A 61 9.86 2.91 -3.45
C GLY A 61 11.28 2.54 -3.03
N THR A 62 12.07 2.01 -3.96
CA THR A 62 13.39 1.46 -3.65
C THR A 62 14.45 2.51 -3.34
N ASP A 63 14.19 3.80 -3.62
CA ASP A 63 15.01 4.93 -3.20
C ASP A 63 14.81 5.36 -1.74
N GLY A 64 13.80 4.78 -1.09
CA GLY A 64 13.45 5.05 0.29
C GLY A 64 12.55 6.26 0.49
N THR A 65 11.99 6.78 -0.60
CA THR A 65 11.04 7.90 -0.60
C THR A 65 9.81 7.57 -1.46
N ASP A 66 8.69 8.18 -1.13
CA ASP A 66 7.45 8.04 -1.88
C ASP A 66 6.67 9.35 -1.81
N GLY A 67 6.57 10.03 -2.95
CA GLY A 67 6.10 11.42 -3.00
C GLY A 67 6.99 12.38 -2.19
N PRO A 68 6.49 13.58 -1.84
CA PRO A 68 7.22 14.54 -1.01
C PRO A 68 7.13 14.19 0.48
N THR A 69 7.43 12.94 0.86
CA THR A 69 7.33 12.42 2.24
C THR A 69 8.63 11.78 2.72
N ASP A 70 8.71 11.46 4.01
CA ASP A 70 9.84 10.73 4.61
C ASP A 70 9.63 9.20 4.64
N ALA A 71 8.53 8.71 4.05
CA ALA A 71 8.21 7.31 3.93
C ALA A 71 8.58 6.79 2.54
N ALA A 72 8.98 5.52 2.47
CA ALA A 72 9.22 4.80 1.23
C ALA A 72 7.93 4.18 0.67
N GLY A 73 6.85 4.15 1.45
CA GLY A 73 5.59 3.53 1.05
C GLY A 73 4.77 3.09 2.26
N GLY A 74 4.00 2.02 2.11
CA GLY A 74 3.14 1.52 3.19
C GLY A 74 2.95 0.01 3.20
N VAL A 75 2.66 -0.53 4.38
CA VAL A 75 2.26 -1.92 4.66
C VAL A 75 0.89 -1.92 5.32
N VAL A 76 -0.03 -2.71 4.77
CA VAL A 76 -1.43 -2.74 5.21
C VAL A 76 -2.00 -4.16 5.13
N ASP A 77 -3.04 -4.41 5.90
CA ASP A 77 -3.86 -5.62 5.85
C ASP A 77 -5.35 -5.26 5.92
N GLY A 78 -6.22 -6.28 5.92
CA GLY A 78 -7.67 -6.07 6.03
C GLY A 78 -8.13 -5.46 7.35
N THR A 79 -7.28 -5.40 8.38
CA THR A 79 -7.58 -4.78 9.67
C THR A 79 -7.06 -3.35 9.80
N THR A 80 -6.22 -2.87 8.86
CA THR A 80 -5.61 -1.54 8.93
C THR A 80 -6.65 -0.41 8.96
N VAL A 81 -7.70 -0.51 8.15
CA VAL A 81 -8.86 0.40 8.24
C VAL A 81 -9.82 -0.19 9.27
N THR A 82 -9.88 0.39 10.48
CA THR A 82 -10.85 0.03 11.51
C THR A 82 -11.84 1.17 11.74
N GLY A 83 -13.14 0.84 11.82
CA GLY A 83 -14.19 1.74 12.30
C GLY A 83 -14.59 2.91 11.38
N ASP A 84 -13.61 3.66 10.85
CA ASP A 84 -13.82 4.88 10.07
C ASP A 84 -13.39 4.71 8.60
N LEU A 85 -14.16 3.89 7.88
CA LEU A 85 -14.03 3.76 6.42
C LEU A 85 -14.23 5.11 5.72
N LYS A 86 -15.01 6.03 6.31
CA LYS A 86 -15.26 7.34 5.72
C LYS A 86 -13.99 8.20 5.72
N ALA A 87 -13.21 8.20 6.80
CA ALA A 87 -11.93 8.88 6.85
C ALA A 87 -10.93 8.29 5.84
N ALA A 88 -10.87 6.96 5.72
CA ALA A 88 -10.00 6.29 4.73
C ALA A 88 -10.35 6.71 3.29
N LEU A 89 -11.64 6.71 2.95
CA LEU A 89 -12.13 7.13 1.64
C LEU A 89 -11.90 8.63 1.40
N ALA A 90 -12.05 9.46 2.43
CA ALA A 90 -11.76 10.89 2.32
C ALA A 90 -10.27 11.15 2.03
N ALA A 91 -9.37 10.45 2.75
CA ALA A 91 -7.93 10.53 2.52
C ALA A 91 -7.55 10.07 1.11
N MET A 92 -8.10 8.93 0.65
CA MET A 92 -7.85 8.42 -0.70
C MET A 92 -8.36 9.39 -1.80
N ASN A 93 -9.55 9.97 -1.64
CA ASN A 93 -10.08 10.94 -2.61
C ASN A 93 -9.33 12.29 -2.58
N GLY A 94 -8.74 12.63 -1.43
CA GLY A 94 -7.97 13.86 -1.23
C GLY A 94 -6.48 13.73 -1.54
N HIS A 95 -5.99 12.55 -1.96
CA HIS A 95 -4.56 12.26 -2.10
C HIS A 95 -3.75 12.52 -0.81
N ASP A 96 -4.36 12.20 0.33
CA ASP A 96 -3.85 12.50 1.67
C ASP A 96 -3.50 11.22 2.45
N ALA A 97 -2.90 10.26 1.73
CA ALA A 97 -2.59 8.94 2.26
C ALA A 97 -1.55 8.98 3.40
N TYR A 98 -0.56 9.88 3.32
CA TYR A 98 0.51 9.97 4.32
C TYR A 98 -0.03 10.28 5.72
N PRO A 99 -0.75 11.41 5.97
CA PRO A 99 -1.22 11.72 7.31
C PRO A 99 -2.26 10.73 7.80
N TYR A 100 -3.09 10.16 6.91
CA TYR A 100 -4.02 9.10 7.31
C TYR A 100 -3.26 7.88 7.86
N LEU A 101 -2.31 7.33 7.09
CA LEU A 101 -1.53 6.16 7.51
C LEU A 101 -0.65 6.46 8.73
N ALA A 102 -0.12 7.68 8.85
CA ALA A 102 0.66 8.11 10.01
C ALA A 102 -0.15 8.21 11.30
N ALA A 103 -1.45 8.49 11.20
CA ALA A 103 -2.34 8.67 12.34
C ALA A 103 -2.92 7.36 12.88
N LEU A 104 -2.78 6.25 12.14
CA LEU A 104 -3.27 4.95 12.57
C LEU A 104 -2.43 4.41 13.73
N ASP A 105 -3.12 4.00 14.79
CA ASP A 105 -2.51 3.22 15.87
C ASP A 105 -2.31 1.79 15.38
N ALA A 106 -1.05 1.35 15.35
CA ALA A 106 -0.71 0.00 14.93
C ALA A 106 -0.78 -1.02 16.08
N GLY A 107 -0.97 -0.58 17.33
CA GLY A 107 -0.92 -1.46 18.49
C GLY A 107 0.38 -2.26 18.53
N ASP A 108 0.27 -3.60 18.53
CA ASP A 108 1.41 -4.52 18.50
C ASP A 108 1.97 -4.77 17.07
N MET A 109 1.30 -4.26 16.03
CA MET A 109 1.73 -4.37 14.64
C MET A 109 2.72 -3.26 14.27
N PRO A 110 3.55 -3.46 13.23
CA PRO A 110 4.37 -2.37 12.70
C PRO A 110 3.50 -1.21 12.19
N PRO A 111 4.01 0.04 12.27
CA PRO A 111 3.29 1.20 11.74
C PRO A 111 3.01 1.02 10.24
N PRO A 112 1.86 1.51 9.74
CA PRO A 112 1.50 1.32 8.32
C PRO A 112 2.44 2.01 7.35
N LEU A 113 3.15 3.05 7.78
CA LEU A 113 4.18 3.70 6.97
C LEU A 113 5.50 2.95 7.06
N ILE A 114 6.07 2.64 5.89
CA ILE A 114 7.40 2.05 5.77
C ILE A 114 8.42 3.19 5.66
N LYS A 115 9.30 3.32 6.65
CA LYS A 115 10.38 4.32 6.66
C LYS A 115 11.74 3.63 6.63
N THR A 116 12.36 3.58 5.46
CA THR A 116 13.71 3.02 5.28
C THR A 116 14.81 4.06 5.46
N GLY A 117 14.46 5.34 5.28
CA GLY A 117 15.44 6.38 4.96
C GLY A 117 16.02 6.21 3.54
N PRO A 118 16.90 7.13 3.10
CA PRO A 118 17.52 7.05 1.78
C PRO A 118 18.33 5.76 1.63
N THR A 119 18.00 4.95 0.63
CA THR A 119 18.65 3.64 0.43
C THR A 119 19.96 3.75 -0.36
N GLY A 120 20.16 4.86 -1.09
CA GLY A 120 21.31 5.06 -1.96
C GLY A 120 21.21 4.36 -3.33
N THR A 121 20.03 3.83 -3.69
CA THR A 121 19.76 3.23 -5.01
C THR A 121 18.37 3.65 -5.50
N ASN A 122 18.04 3.43 -6.77
CA ASN A 122 16.68 3.59 -7.29
C ASN A 122 16.45 2.62 -8.46
N VAL A 123 15.59 1.63 -8.24
CA VAL A 123 15.11 0.67 -9.23
C VAL A 123 13.57 0.63 -9.26
N ALA A 124 12.95 1.79 -9.11
CA ALA A 124 11.50 2.02 -9.05
C ALA A 124 10.82 1.37 -7.83
N ASP A 125 9.60 0.84 -7.98
CA ASP A 125 8.77 0.35 -6.88
C ASP A 125 8.69 -1.18 -6.85
N ILE A 126 8.52 -1.73 -5.65
CA ILE A 126 8.22 -3.14 -5.41
C ILE A 126 6.94 -3.23 -4.58
N CYS A 127 6.00 -4.07 -5.02
CA CYS A 127 4.80 -4.43 -4.27
C CYS A 127 4.80 -5.93 -3.97
N VAL A 128 4.63 -6.28 -2.70
CA VAL A 128 4.55 -7.66 -2.21
C VAL A 128 3.21 -7.87 -1.53
N THR A 129 2.46 -8.87 -1.97
CA THR A 129 1.21 -9.29 -1.31
C THR A 129 1.35 -10.72 -0.81
N LEU A 130 1.18 -10.93 0.49
CA LEU A 130 1.15 -12.26 1.09
C LEU A 130 -0.29 -12.67 1.36
N ILE A 131 -0.63 -13.91 1.04
CA ILE A 131 -1.96 -14.50 1.24
C ILE A 131 -1.78 -15.84 1.93
N GLN A 132 -2.44 -16.03 3.07
CA GLN A 132 -2.34 -17.24 3.90
C GLN A 132 -3.64 -18.04 3.92
#